data_AF-A0A0B1RR61-F1
#
_entry.id   AF-A0A0B1RR61-F1
#
_cell.length_a   1.000
_cell.length_b   1.000
_cell.length_c   1.000
_cell.angle_alpha   90.00
_cell.angle_beta   90.00
_cell.angle_gamma   90.00
#
_symmetry.space_group_name_H-M   'P 1'
#
loop_
_entity.id
_entity.type
_entity.pdbx_description
1 polymer ?
#
loop_
_entity_poly.entity_id
_entity_poly.type
_entity_poly.pdbx_seq_one_letter_code
_entity_poly.pdbx_strand_id
1 'polypeptide(L)'
;MADAFTSLKTKYPDYEVWVTGHSLGGSLASLAASFIVGHGYASSNTTKLVTFGQPRTGDDTYAGAYGAQVFYRENMTSDEFAVCE
;
A
#
# COMPACT_ATOMS: atom_id res chain seq x y z
N MET A 1 5.96 -15.66 -0.28
CA MET A 1 6.10 -14.18 -0.28
C MET A 1 6.40 -13.67 1.13
N ALA A 2 5.65 -14.12 2.15
CA ALA A 2 5.87 -13.74 3.55
C ALA A 2 7.30 -14.04 4.05
N ASP A 3 7.89 -15.19 3.72
CA ASP A 3 9.19 -15.59 4.27
C ASP A 3 10.36 -14.70 3.83
N ALA A 4 10.41 -14.36 2.54
CA ALA A 4 11.45 -13.48 1.99
C ALA A 4 11.26 -12.03 2.50
N PHE A 5 10.02 -11.55 2.55
CA PHE A 5 9.70 -10.23 3.06
C PHE A 5 10.08 -10.10 4.54
N THR A 6 9.68 -11.07 5.37
CA THR A 6 9.98 -11.09 6.81
C THR A 6 11.49 -11.18 7.06
N SER A 7 12.22 -11.97 6.26
CA SER A 7 13.69 -12.04 6.36
C SER A 7 14.35 -10.69 6.10
N LEU A 8 13.87 -9.95 5.09
CA LEU A 8 14.38 -8.61 4.77
C LEU A 8 13.99 -7.58 5.83
N LYS A 9 12.76 -7.64 6.36
CA LYS A 9 12.30 -6.71 7.40
C LYS A 9 13.05 -6.92 8.72
N THR A 10 13.37 -8.16 9.08
CA THR A 10 14.23 -8.45 10.24
C THR A 10 15.66 -7.97 10.02
N LYS A 11 16.18 -8.06 8.79
CA LYS A 11 17.53 -7.58 8.46
C LYS A 11 17.63 -6.04 8.42
N TYR A 12 16.55 -5.38 8.00
CA TYR A 12 16.47 -3.92 7.86
C TYR A 12 15.19 -3.38 8.54
N PRO A 13 15.15 -3.35 9.88
CA PRO A 13 13.95 -3.00 10.62
C PRO A 13 13.48 -1.56 10.37
N ASP A 14 14.40 -0.63 10.17
CA ASP A 14 14.10 0.81 10.02
C ASP A 14 13.73 1.23 8.59
N TYR A 15 13.79 0.31 7.63
CA TYR A 15 13.55 0.65 6.23
C TYR A 15 12.05 0.78 5.93
N GLU A 16 11.74 1.75 5.08
CA GLU A 16 10.42 1.92 4.51
C GLU A 16 10.10 0.82 3.49
N VAL A 17 8.81 0.49 3.38
CA VAL A 17 8.28 -0.50 2.46
C VAL A 17 7.54 0.24 1.34
N TRP A 18 8.15 0.27 0.18
CA TRP A 18 7.57 0.87 -1.02
C TRP A 18 6.94 -0.22 -1.88
N VAL A 19 5.63 -0.14 -2.06
CA VAL A 19 4.86 -1.03 -2.93
C VAL A 19 4.47 -0.22 -4.15
N THR A 20 4.66 -0.79 -5.35
CA THR A 20 4.33 -0.10 -6.59
C THR A 20 3.85 -1.07 -7.66
N GLY A 21 3.10 -0.54 -8.62
CA GLY A 21 2.59 -1.32 -9.74
C GLY A 21 2.00 -0.45 -10.85
N HIS A 22 2.12 -0.93 -12.08
CA HIS A 22 1.57 -0.30 -13.28
C HIS A 22 0.42 -1.13 -13.86
N SER A 23 -0.63 -0.46 -14.33
CA SER A 23 -1.81 -1.09 -14.91
C SER A 23 -2.41 -2.12 -13.93
N LEU A 24 -2.63 -3.37 -14.36
CA LEU A 24 -3.06 -4.47 -13.49
C LEU A 24 -2.13 -4.68 -12.27
N GLY A 25 -0.84 -4.40 -12.43
CA GLY A 25 0.12 -4.44 -11.33
C GLY A 25 -0.19 -3.44 -10.22
N GLY A 26 -0.85 -2.32 -10.54
CA GLY A 26 -1.32 -1.35 -9.55
C GLY A 26 -2.38 -1.93 -8.62
N SER A 27 -3.33 -2.69 -9.16
CA SER A 27 -4.31 -3.43 -8.36
C SER A 27 -3.66 -4.46 -7.44
N LEU A 28 -2.69 -5.22 -7.97
CA LEU A 28 -1.94 -6.18 -7.17
C LEU A 28 -1.11 -5.48 -6.08
N ALA A 29 -0.55 -4.32 -6.39
CA ALA A 29 0.19 -3.51 -5.44
C ALA A 29 -0.72 -3.00 -4.30
N SER A 30 -1.95 -2.57 -4.62
CA SER A 30 -2.96 -2.18 -3.63
C SER A 30 -3.31 -3.34 -2.68
N LEU A 31 -3.59 -4.52 -3.24
CA LEU A 31 -3.87 -5.72 -2.45
C LEU A 31 -2.67 -6.15 -1.60
N ALA A 32 -1.45 -6.11 -2.16
CA ALA A 32 -0.23 -6.48 -1.44
C ALA A 32 0.04 -5.51 -0.27
N ALA A 33 -0.14 -4.20 -0.47
CA ALA A 33 0.02 -3.20 0.57
C ALA A 33 -1.00 -3.40 1.70
N SER A 34 -2.27 -3.66 1.34
CA SER A 34 -3.33 -3.98 2.31
C SER A 34 -3.03 -5.28 3.06
N PHE A 35 -2.51 -6.31 2.38
CA PHE A 35 -2.12 -7.57 3.00
C PHE A 35 -0.97 -7.41 4.00
N ILE A 36 0.07 -6.65 3.65
CA ILE A 36 1.25 -6.40 4.50
C ILE A 36 0.84 -5.66 5.77
N VAL A 37 0.04 -4.60 5.65
CA VAL A 37 -0.41 -3.80 6.80
C VAL A 37 -1.44 -4.59 7.62
N GLY A 38 -2.41 -5.23 6.97
CA GLY A 38 -3.48 -5.97 7.64
C GLY A 38 -3.00 -7.18 8.44
N HIS A 39 -1.92 -7.84 8.00
CA HIS A 39 -1.29 -8.94 8.74
C HIS A 39 -0.21 -8.48 9.74
N GLY A 40 0.05 -7.17 9.84
CA GLY A 40 1.03 -6.62 10.77
C GLY A 40 2.49 -6.89 10.40
N TYR A 41 2.77 -7.23 9.13
CA TYR A 41 4.15 -7.45 8.66
C TYR A 41 4.93 -6.14 8.53
N ALA A 42 4.25 -5.01 8.31
CA ALA A 42 4.82 -3.67 8.40
C ALA A 42 3.78 -2.71 8.97
N SER A 43 4.26 -1.63 9.60
CA SER A 43 3.39 -0.54 10.05
C SER A 43 2.89 0.27 8.85
N SER A 44 1.66 0.78 8.94
CA SER A 44 1.09 1.75 8.00
C SER A 44 1.98 2.98 7.83
N ASN A 45 2.64 3.43 8.92
CA ASN A 45 3.53 4.59 8.90
C ASN A 45 4.79 4.37 8.05
N THR A 46 5.27 3.14 7.95
CA THR A 46 6.47 2.79 7.19
C THR A 46 6.15 2.25 5.79
N THR A 47 4.88 2.18 5.41
CA THR A 47 4.43 1.57 4.15
C THR A 47 3.90 2.64 3.20
N LYS A 48 4.39 2.62 1.96
CA LYS A 48 4.05 3.56 0.89
C LYS A 48 3.51 2.78 -0.30
N LEU A 49 2.37 3.18 -0.83
CA LEU A 49 1.87 2.66 -2.11
C LEU A 49 1.91 3.74 -3.17
N VAL A 50 2.51 3.42 -4.32
CA VAL A 50 2.48 4.27 -5.52
C VAL A 50 2.07 3.43 -6.73
N THR A 51 0.89 3.70 -7.29
CA THR A 51 0.37 2.96 -8.46
C THR A 51 0.18 3.87 -9.66
N PHE A 52 0.38 3.33 -10.86
CA PHE A 52 0.17 4.08 -12.11
C PHE A 52 -0.84 3.36 -13.00
N GLY A 53 -1.94 4.05 -13.34
CA GLY A 53 -3.00 3.49 -14.20
C GLY A 53 -3.69 2.25 -13.61
N GLN A 54 -3.82 2.18 -12.28
CA GLN A 54 -4.48 1.05 -11.62
C GLN A 54 -5.97 1.00 -12.01
N PRO A 55 -6.53 -0.16 -12.40
CA PRO A 55 -7.97 -0.32 -12.50
C PRO A 55 -8.61 -0.41 -11.11
N ARG A 56 -9.93 -0.19 -11.04
CA ARG A 56 -10.70 -0.36 -9.80
C ARG A 56 -10.54 -1.79 -9.29
N THR A 57 -10.07 -1.92 -8.05
CA THR A 57 -9.60 -3.20 -7.49
C THR A 57 -10.60 -3.84 -6.52
N GLY A 58 -11.57 -3.07 -6.02
CA GLY A 58 -12.56 -3.55 -5.07
C GLY A 58 -13.85 -2.74 -5.09
N ASP A 59 -14.77 -3.12 -4.21
CA ASP A 59 -16.03 -2.44 -3.94
C ASP A 59 -15.85 -1.31 -2.91
N ASP A 60 -16.95 -0.63 -2.56
CA ASP A 60 -16.92 0.47 -1.58
C ASP A 60 -16.43 0.00 -0.20
N THR A 61 -16.70 -1.26 0.15
CA THR A 61 -16.21 -1.88 1.39
C THR A 61 -14.68 -1.95 1.39
N TYR A 62 -14.09 -2.42 0.29
CA TYR A 62 -12.64 -2.44 0.11
C TYR A 62 -12.06 -1.03 0.16
N ALA A 63 -12.66 -0.07 -0.55
CA ALA A 63 -12.19 1.31 -0.57
C ALA A 63 -12.18 1.94 0.84
N GLY A 64 -13.21 1.69 1.65
CA GLY A 64 -13.28 2.15 3.04
C GLY A 64 -12.21 1.52 3.93
N ALA A 65 -12.05 0.19 3.85
CA ALA A 65 -11.03 -0.53 4.63
C ALA A 65 -9.60 -0.12 4.23
N TYR A 66 -9.38 0.04 2.92
CA TYR A 66 -8.12 0.46 2.34
C TYR A 66 -7.75 1.90 2.75
N GLY A 67 -8.72 2.82 2.76
CA GLY A 67 -8.53 4.19 3.25
C GLY A 67 -8.17 4.25 4.74
N ALA A 68 -8.70 3.33 5.56
CA ALA A 68 -8.39 3.25 6.99
C ALA A 68 -6.97 2.71 7.29
N GLN A 69 -6.32 2.04 6.33
CA GLN A 69 -4.97 1.49 6.49
C GLN A 69 -3.84 2.52 6.31
N VAL A 70 -4.19 3.79 6.01
CA VAL A 70 -3.35 5.01 5.96
C VAL A 70 -1.90 4.74 5.56
N PHE A 71 -1.65 4.56 4.26
CA PHE A 71 -0.30 4.67 3.71
C PHE A 71 0.15 6.13 3.86
N TYR A 72 1.33 6.34 4.45
CA TYR A 72 1.79 7.63 4.95
C TYR A 72 1.63 8.78 3.92
N ARG A 73 0.70 9.69 4.24
CA ARG A 73 0.36 10.95 3.54
C ARG A 73 1.30 12.07 4.02
N GLU A 74 2.43 12.30 3.36
CA GLU A 74 3.12 13.59 3.52
C GLU A 74 2.42 14.60 2.62
N ASN A 75 1.71 15.54 3.25
CA ASN A 75 1.03 16.70 2.68
C ASN A 75 0.62 16.62 1.20
N MET A 76 -0.50 15.93 0.98
CA MET A 76 -1.31 16.00 -0.24
C MET A 76 -2.61 16.73 0.10
N THR A 77 -2.61 18.06 -0.05
CA THR A 77 -3.83 18.89 -0.07
C THR A 77 -4.65 18.56 -1.33
N SER A 78 -5.95 18.87 -1.32
CA SER A 78 -6.96 18.40 -2.30
C SER A 78 -6.64 18.57 -3.79
N ASP A 79 -5.68 19.42 -4.15
CA ASP A 79 -5.26 19.70 -5.52
C ASP A 79 -4.15 18.77 -6.05
N GLU A 80 -3.56 17.91 -5.20
CA GLU A 80 -2.41 17.09 -5.58
C GLU A 80 -2.58 15.65 -5.06
N PHE A 81 -3.47 14.92 -5.76
CA PHE A 81 -3.68 13.47 -5.83
C PHE A 81 -4.90 12.90 -5.11
N ALA A 82 -5.84 12.42 -5.94
CA ALA A 82 -6.84 11.41 -5.62
C ALA A 82 -6.33 10.03 -6.08
N VAL A 83 -6.25 9.08 -5.15
CA VAL A 83 -5.93 7.67 -5.47
C VAL A 83 -7.25 6.92 -5.63
N CYS A 84 -7.66 6.76 -6.89
CA CYS A 84 -8.76 5.99 -7.49
C CYS A 84 -10.05 5.80 -6.67
N GLU A 85 -11.07 6.62 -6.99
CA GLU A 85 -12.44 6.12 -7.10
C GLU A 85 -12.60 5.34 -8.42
#